data_AF-A0AAV2TUB3-F1
#
_entry.id   AF-A0AAV2TUB3-F1
#
_cell.length_a   1.000
_cell.length_b   1.000
_cell.length_c   1.000
_cell.angle_alpha   90.00
_cell.angle_beta   90.00
_cell.angle_gamma   90.00
#
_symmetry.space_group_name_H-M   'P 1'
#
loop_
_entity.id
_entity.type
_entity.pdbx_description
1 polymer ?
#
loop_
_entity_poly.entity_id
_entity_poly.type
_entity_poly.pdbx_seq_one_letter_code
_entity_poly.pdbx_strand_id
1 'polypeptide(L)'
;MKPHQSNFQICTFTLCQSFILSSLDKADERRYLLQEKLSGSSIPLSSVPNGEKIVACLLELVKEFDNRVSQLPTMTVSLVSNSKHDSVQDSYIEVLDGVLDSKNWGRIVAVFAFLRMLALELVKRGREDEVVMLIELTSSYCTEQLRSWITSHGGWSALLYFVHSEPIEDNSALCVLWKIRDAFVSVVNTTCQIFESLTDFA
;
A
#
# COMPACT_ATOMS: atom_id res chain seq x y z
N MET A 1 -6.61 -27.52 -1.55
CA MET A 1 -6.41 -26.90 -2.88
C MET A 1 -6.10 -25.43 -2.63
N LYS A 2 -4.94 -24.92 -3.05
CA LYS A 2 -4.71 -23.47 -3.03
C LYS A 2 -5.78 -22.83 -3.93
N PRO A 3 -6.52 -21.80 -3.49
CA PRO A 3 -7.50 -21.13 -4.34
C PRO A 3 -6.82 -20.70 -5.64
N HIS A 4 -7.49 -20.88 -6.78
CA HIS A 4 -6.98 -20.36 -8.05
C HIS A 4 -6.92 -18.83 -7.96
N GLN A 5 -5.71 -18.29 -7.85
CA GLN A 5 -5.51 -16.84 -7.90
C GLN A 5 -6.02 -16.31 -9.22
N SER A 6 -6.89 -15.30 -9.16
CA SER A 6 -7.41 -14.67 -10.39
C SER A 6 -6.30 -13.87 -11.08
N ASN A 7 -6.39 -13.68 -12.41
CA ASN A 7 -5.45 -12.80 -13.13
C ASN A 7 -5.34 -11.40 -12.50
N PHE A 8 -6.44 -10.88 -11.95
CA PHE A 8 -6.47 -9.61 -11.24
C PHE A 8 -5.62 -9.65 -9.95
N GLN A 9 -5.72 -10.74 -9.19
CA GLN A 9 -4.93 -10.94 -7.97
C GLN A 9 -3.45 -11.05 -8.28
N ILE A 10 -3.07 -11.82 -9.30
CA ILE A 10 -1.68 -12.00 -9.73
C ILE A 10 -1.07 -10.65 -10.17
N CYS A 11 -1.82 -9.86 -10.96
CA CYS A 11 -1.38 -8.52 -11.36
C CYS A 11 -1.23 -7.59 -10.16
N THR A 12 -2.20 -7.60 -9.23
CA THR A 12 -2.17 -6.75 -8.03
C THR A 12 -1.04 -7.13 -7.08
N PHE A 13 -0.80 -8.43 -6.90
CA PHE A 13 0.33 -8.96 -6.15
C PHE A 13 1.65 -8.48 -6.76
N THR A 14 1.79 -8.61 -8.08
CA THR A 14 3.00 -8.18 -8.81
C THR A 14 3.24 -6.67 -8.67
N LEU A 15 2.18 -5.86 -8.70
CA LEU A 15 2.26 -4.41 -8.44
C LEU A 15 2.72 -4.12 -7.01
N CYS A 16 2.11 -4.76 -6.00
CA CYS A 16 2.47 -4.58 -4.59
C CYS A 16 3.92 -4.98 -4.33
N GLN A 17 4.33 -6.18 -4.78
CA GLN A 17 5.71 -6.65 -4.68
C GLN A 17 6.69 -5.68 -5.35
N SER A 18 6.43 -5.29 -6.59
CA SER A 18 7.34 -4.41 -7.34
C SER A 18 7.46 -3.05 -6.68
N PHE A 19 6.37 -2.52 -6.15
CA PHE A 19 6.32 -1.27 -5.39
C PHE A 19 7.13 -1.35 -4.09
N ILE A 20 6.95 -2.40 -3.28
CA ILE A 20 7.67 -2.58 -2.01
C ILE A 20 9.15 -2.83 -2.26
N LEU A 21 9.50 -3.72 -3.19
CA LEU A 21 10.90 -3.93 -3.55
C LEU A 21 11.52 -2.62 -4.04
N SER A 22 10.86 -1.86 -4.91
CA SER A 22 11.37 -0.57 -5.39
C SER A 22 11.48 0.52 -4.31
N SER A 23 10.80 0.34 -3.18
CA SER A 23 10.87 1.24 -2.03
C SER A 23 12.08 1.00 -1.13
N LEU A 24 12.71 -0.16 -1.23
CA LEU A 24 13.94 -0.50 -0.50
C LEU A 24 15.18 -0.01 -1.25
N ASP A 25 16.19 0.43 -0.50
CA ASP A 25 17.48 0.79 -1.09
C ASP A 25 18.08 -0.38 -1.87
N LYS A 26 18.66 -0.10 -3.03
CA LYS A 26 19.26 -1.14 -3.89
C LYS A 26 20.44 -1.86 -3.23
N ALA A 27 21.08 -1.20 -2.27
CA ALA A 27 22.20 -1.73 -1.50
C ALA A 27 21.76 -2.48 -0.23
N ASP A 28 20.48 -2.45 0.14
CA ASP A 28 19.99 -3.18 1.32
C ASP A 28 19.96 -4.67 1.02
N GLU A 29 20.78 -5.45 1.71
CA GLU A 29 20.84 -6.91 1.56
C GLU A 29 19.48 -7.58 1.76
N ARG A 30 18.64 -7.00 2.62
CA ARG A 30 17.28 -7.51 2.91
C ARG A 30 16.35 -7.41 1.72
N ARG A 31 16.62 -6.51 0.77
CA ARG A 31 15.90 -6.44 -0.50
C ARG A 31 16.02 -7.75 -1.27
N TYR A 32 17.21 -8.35 -1.30
CA TYR A 32 17.45 -9.61 -2.01
C TYR A 32 16.73 -10.78 -1.32
N LEU A 33 16.77 -10.83 0.01
CA LEU A 33 16.04 -11.85 0.80
C LEU A 33 14.53 -11.77 0.56
N LEU A 34 13.97 -10.55 0.59
CA LEU A 34 12.55 -10.35 0.31
C LEU A 34 12.20 -10.69 -1.15
N GLN A 35 13.06 -10.33 -2.10
CA GLN A 35 12.85 -10.67 -3.51
C GLN A 35 12.84 -12.17 -3.74
N GLU A 36 13.76 -12.91 -3.10
CA GLU A 36 13.81 -14.37 -3.16
C GLU A 36 12.49 -14.99 -2.65
N LYS A 37 12.02 -14.56 -1.47
CA LYS A 37 10.75 -15.03 -0.87
C LYS A 37 9.54 -14.77 -1.77
N LEU A 38 9.52 -13.65 -2.50
CA LEU A 38 8.40 -13.25 -3.36
C LEU A 38 8.46 -13.80 -4.80
N SER A 39 9.59 -14.42 -5.20
CA SER A 39 9.81 -14.89 -6.58
C SER A 39 8.86 -16.01 -7.04
N GLY A 40 8.31 -16.78 -6.09
CA GLY A 40 7.41 -17.91 -6.40
C GLY A 40 5.96 -17.54 -6.70
N SER A 41 5.54 -16.30 -6.43
CA SER A 41 4.13 -15.90 -6.41
C SER A 41 3.75 -14.82 -7.44
N SER A 42 4.69 -14.37 -8.28
CA SER A 42 4.48 -13.25 -9.20
C SER A 42 4.79 -13.55 -10.66
N ILE A 43 4.24 -12.70 -11.54
CA ILE A 43 4.60 -12.64 -12.96
C ILE A 43 5.61 -11.51 -13.16
N PRO A 44 6.34 -11.48 -14.29
CA PRO A 44 7.16 -10.31 -14.65
C PRO A 44 6.32 -9.03 -14.67
N LEU A 45 6.83 -7.93 -14.11
CA LEU A 45 6.11 -6.65 -14.08
C LEU A 45 5.72 -6.16 -15.48
N SER A 46 6.53 -6.46 -16.49
CA SER A 46 6.27 -6.16 -17.91
C SER A 46 5.02 -6.86 -18.46
N SER A 47 4.55 -7.93 -17.81
CA SER A 47 3.30 -8.62 -18.15
C SER A 47 2.07 -7.91 -17.58
N VAL A 48 2.25 -6.97 -16.63
CA VAL A 48 1.18 -6.12 -16.11
C VAL A 48 1.02 -4.90 -17.03
N PRO A 49 -0.19 -4.59 -17.55
CA PRO A 49 -0.40 -3.42 -18.40
C PRO A 49 0.03 -2.12 -17.70
N ASN A 50 0.99 -1.42 -18.30
CA ASN A 50 1.62 -0.21 -17.75
C ASN A 50 2.29 -0.41 -16.37
N GLY A 51 2.70 -1.64 -16.02
CA GLY A 51 3.19 -2.00 -14.69
C GLY A 51 4.30 -1.08 -14.17
N GLU A 52 5.34 -0.83 -14.97
CA GLU A 52 6.47 0.03 -14.59
C GLU A 52 6.03 1.47 -14.33
N LYS A 53 5.13 1.99 -15.17
CA LYS A 53 4.60 3.36 -15.02
C LYS A 53 3.72 3.47 -13.78
N ILE A 54 2.89 2.46 -13.50
CA ILE A 54 2.02 2.43 -12.33
C ILE A 54 2.87 2.39 -11.05
N VAL A 55 3.89 1.54 -11.02
CA VAL A 55 4.81 1.47 -9.86
C VAL A 55 5.55 2.79 -9.67
N ALA A 56 6.09 3.39 -10.74
CA ALA A 56 6.73 4.71 -10.65
C ALA A 56 5.77 5.80 -10.14
N CYS A 57 4.53 5.80 -10.65
CA CYS A 57 3.48 6.70 -10.22
C CYS A 57 3.14 6.53 -8.73
N LEU A 58 3.00 5.29 -8.25
CA LEU A 58 2.77 5.00 -6.83
C LEU A 58 3.91 5.50 -5.96
N LEU A 59 5.17 5.27 -6.38
CA LEU A 59 6.35 5.75 -5.65
C LEU A 59 6.39 7.27 -5.56
N GLU A 60 6.03 7.98 -6.63
CA GLU A 60 5.96 9.44 -6.64
C GLU A 60 4.90 9.96 -5.67
N LEU A 61 3.67 9.43 -5.76
CA LEU A 61 2.57 9.78 -4.87
C LEU A 61 2.92 9.55 -3.39
N VAL A 62 3.55 8.42 -3.09
CA VAL A 62 3.91 8.05 -1.71
C VAL A 62 5.14 8.80 -1.21
N LYS A 63 6.08 9.18 -2.09
CA LYS A 63 7.20 10.05 -1.71
C LYS A 63 6.72 11.45 -1.33
N GLU A 64 5.70 11.96 -2.03
CA GLU A 64 5.06 13.22 -1.67
C GLU A 64 4.35 13.16 -0.31
N PHE A 65 3.79 12.00 0.02
CA PHE A 65 3.26 11.67 1.35
C PHE A 65 4.35 11.68 2.43
N ASP A 66 5.49 11.02 2.23
CA ASP A 66 6.59 10.96 3.23
C ASP A 66 7.09 12.34 3.64
N ASN A 67 7.23 13.26 2.67
CA ASN A 67 7.71 14.62 2.90
C ASN A 67 6.81 15.43 3.85
N ARG A 68 5.54 15.05 4.00
CA ARG A 68 4.57 15.70 4.90
C ARG A 68 4.29 14.87 6.17
N VAL A 69 4.45 13.54 6.10
CA VAL A 69 4.27 12.57 7.21
C VAL A 69 5.49 12.46 8.11
N SER A 70 6.67 12.92 7.69
CA SER A 70 7.84 13.09 8.56
C SER A 70 7.58 13.97 9.81
N GLN A 71 6.40 14.60 9.91
CA GLN A 71 5.89 15.27 11.11
C GLN A 71 4.96 14.40 12.01
N LEU A 72 4.68 13.14 11.65
CA LEU A 72 3.74 12.22 12.33
C LEU A 72 4.32 10.83 12.72
N PRO A 73 5.60 10.65 13.12
CA PRO A 73 6.30 9.35 13.01
C PRO A 73 5.92 8.27 14.05
N THR A 74 4.89 8.46 14.88
CA THR A 74 4.69 7.64 16.08
C THR A 74 3.90 6.34 15.85
N MET A 75 3.10 6.23 14.79
CA MET A 75 2.08 5.15 14.68
C MET A 75 2.64 3.81 14.18
N THR A 76 3.56 3.81 13.22
CA THR A 76 4.09 2.59 12.59
C THR A 76 5.03 1.81 13.51
N VAL A 77 5.76 2.53 14.36
CA VAL A 77 6.68 1.92 15.33
C VAL A 77 5.90 1.12 16.38
N SER A 78 4.82 1.70 16.92
CA SER A 78 3.94 1.09 17.92
C SER A 78 3.25 -0.18 17.43
N LEU A 79 2.82 -0.16 16.16
CA LEU A 79 2.23 -1.31 15.48
C LEU A 79 3.14 -2.53 15.50
N VAL A 80 4.39 -2.32 15.10
CA VAL A 80 5.33 -3.41 14.87
C VAL A 80 5.99 -3.83 16.19
N SER A 81 6.04 -2.96 17.22
CA SER A 81 6.78 -3.22 18.47
C SER A 81 6.02 -4.08 19.49
N ASN A 82 4.70 -4.04 19.51
CA ASN A 82 3.89 -4.72 20.54
C ASN A 82 3.11 -5.94 20.03
N SER A 83 3.11 -6.19 18.72
CA SER A 83 2.25 -7.18 18.08
C SER A 83 2.88 -8.59 18.00
N LYS A 84 2.13 -9.64 18.36
CA LYS A 84 2.35 -11.01 17.85
C LYS A 84 1.95 -11.07 16.36
N HIS A 85 2.45 -12.04 15.59
CA HIS A 85 2.19 -12.16 14.15
C HIS A 85 0.69 -12.02 13.77
N ASP A 86 -0.19 -12.71 14.50
CA ASP A 86 -1.65 -12.66 14.27
C ASP A 86 -2.23 -11.24 14.46
N SER A 87 -1.71 -10.48 15.43
CA SER A 87 -2.18 -9.11 15.69
C SER A 87 -1.77 -8.09 14.61
N VAL A 88 -0.69 -8.33 13.84
CA VAL A 88 -0.33 -7.43 12.71
C VAL A 88 -1.32 -7.60 11.57
N GLN A 89 -1.65 -8.86 11.24
CA GLN A 89 -2.62 -9.17 10.20
C GLN A 89 -3.99 -8.57 10.51
N ASP A 90 -4.51 -8.81 11.72
CA ASP A 90 -5.84 -8.33 12.11
C ASP A 90 -5.90 -6.80 12.10
N SER A 91 -4.90 -6.14 12.70
CA SER A 91 -4.79 -4.67 12.68
C SER A 91 -4.71 -4.12 11.25
N TYR A 92 -4.00 -4.82 10.36
CA TYR A 92 -3.87 -4.39 8.98
C TYR A 92 -5.20 -4.48 8.23
N ILE A 93 -5.96 -5.56 8.41
CA ILE A 93 -7.29 -5.74 7.81
C ILE A 93 -8.25 -4.66 8.33
N GLU A 94 -8.25 -4.36 9.63
CA GLU A 94 -9.08 -3.30 10.19
C GLU A 94 -8.77 -1.93 9.58
N VAL A 95 -7.49 -1.62 9.36
CA VAL A 95 -7.09 -0.40 8.66
C VAL A 95 -7.58 -0.41 7.21
N LEU A 96 -7.49 -1.53 6.49
CA LEU A 96 -8.01 -1.63 5.12
C LEU A 96 -9.51 -1.34 5.09
N ASP A 97 -10.29 -1.96 5.97
CA ASP A 97 -11.74 -1.78 6.03
C ASP A 97 -12.13 -0.34 6.39
N GLY A 98 -11.50 0.24 7.41
CA GLY A 98 -11.78 1.62 7.81
C GLY A 98 -11.41 2.66 6.74
N VAL A 99 -10.27 2.46 6.05
CA VAL A 99 -9.82 3.39 5.00
C VAL A 99 -10.62 3.22 3.71
N LEU A 100 -10.97 1.99 3.33
CA LEU A 100 -11.57 1.66 2.04
C LEU A 100 -13.10 1.45 2.08
N ASP A 101 -13.75 1.82 3.20
CA ASP A 101 -15.21 1.90 3.31
C ASP A 101 -15.81 2.71 2.15
N SER A 102 -15.21 3.86 1.84
CA SER A 102 -15.43 4.57 0.57
C SER A 102 -14.26 4.36 -0.39
N LYS A 103 -14.57 3.93 -1.62
CA LYS A 103 -13.56 3.56 -2.62
C LYS A 103 -13.28 4.74 -3.54
N ASN A 104 -12.04 5.22 -3.53
CA ASN A 104 -11.50 6.16 -4.51
C ASN A 104 -9.99 5.96 -4.67
N TRP A 105 -9.42 6.44 -5.76
CA TRP A 105 -7.99 6.28 -6.05
C TRP A 105 -7.08 6.86 -4.95
N GLY A 106 -7.46 7.99 -4.34
CA GLY A 106 -6.68 8.59 -3.26
C GLY A 106 -6.59 7.72 -2.01
N ARG A 107 -7.69 7.06 -1.62
CA ARG A 107 -7.71 6.11 -0.48
C ARG A 107 -6.94 4.83 -0.78
N ILE A 108 -7.03 4.33 -2.02
CA ILE A 108 -6.21 3.19 -2.47
C ILE A 108 -4.72 3.55 -2.39
N VAL A 109 -4.32 4.73 -2.88
CA VAL A 109 -2.93 5.20 -2.78
C VAL A 109 -2.47 5.33 -1.34
N ALA A 110 -3.34 5.82 -0.44
CA ALA A 110 -3.01 5.95 0.97
C ALA A 110 -2.80 4.59 1.66
N VAL A 111 -3.53 3.54 1.27
CA VAL A 111 -3.25 2.16 1.70
C VAL A 111 -1.88 1.69 1.21
N PHE A 112 -1.49 2.00 -0.04
CA PHE A 112 -0.14 1.69 -0.52
C PHE A 112 0.95 2.42 0.27
N ALA A 113 0.70 3.68 0.65
CA ALA A 113 1.59 4.43 1.53
C ALA A 113 1.77 3.73 2.88
N PHE A 114 0.65 3.31 3.49
CA PHE A 114 0.65 2.59 4.77
C PHE A 114 1.35 1.23 4.68
N LEU A 115 1.03 0.43 3.66
CA LEU A 115 1.70 -0.84 3.36
C LEU A 115 3.22 -0.66 3.25
N ARG A 116 3.68 0.37 2.53
CA ARG A 116 5.11 0.67 2.41
C ARG A 116 5.73 1.01 3.76
N MET A 117 5.10 1.87 4.55
CA MET A 117 5.63 2.23 5.86
C MET A 117 5.79 1.01 6.77
N LEU A 118 4.79 0.12 6.82
CA LEU A 118 4.87 -1.12 7.60
C LEU A 118 5.91 -2.08 7.06
N ALA A 119 5.95 -2.28 5.74
CA ALA A 119 6.91 -3.16 5.11
C ALA A 119 8.35 -2.73 5.40
N LEU A 120 8.65 -1.43 5.28
CA LEU A 120 9.99 -0.90 5.58
C LEU A 120 10.37 -1.10 7.05
N GLU A 121 9.43 -0.95 7.99
CA GLU A 121 9.69 -1.17 9.41
C GLU A 121 9.87 -2.65 9.77
N LEU A 122 9.09 -3.54 9.15
CA LEU A 122 9.23 -4.99 9.30
C LEU A 122 10.56 -5.49 8.73
N VAL A 123 10.96 -5.01 7.54
CA VAL A 123 12.27 -5.32 6.94
C VAL A 123 13.41 -4.86 7.86
N LYS A 124 13.35 -3.64 8.42
CA LYS A 124 14.38 -3.18 9.37
C LYS A 124 14.54 -4.10 10.59
N ARG A 125 13.47 -4.80 10.98
CA ARG A 125 13.43 -5.74 12.10
C ARG A 125 13.64 -7.21 11.70
N GLY A 126 13.93 -7.51 10.43
CA GLY A 126 14.14 -8.87 9.94
C GLY A 126 12.87 -9.73 9.95
N ARG A 127 11.71 -9.11 9.70
CA ARG A 127 10.38 -9.75 9.66
C ARG A 127 9.87 -9.84 8.21
N GLU A 128 10.69 -10.31 7.28
CA GLU A 128 10.34 -10.35 5.84
C GLU A 128 9.13 -11.25 5.54
N ASP A 129 8.91 -12.32 6.31
CA ASP A 129 7.75 -13.21 6.13
C ASP A 129 6.42 -12.47 6.35
N GLU A 130 6.40 -11.50 7.27
CA GLU A 130 5.23 -10.65 7.47
C GLU A 130 5.02 -9.67 6.33
N VAL A 131 6.08 -9.22 5.67
CA VAL A 131 5.96 -8.39 4.46
C VAL A 131 5.35 -9.18 3.32
N VAL A 132 5.73 -10.46 3.16
CA VAL A 132 5.09 -11.36 2.19
C VAL A 132 3.60 -11.50 2.51
N MET A 133 3.26 -11.74 3.78
CA MET A 133 1.88 -11.83 4.24
C MET A 133 1.08 -10.53 3.96
N LEU A 134 1.65 -9.35 4.23
CA LEU A 134 0.98 -8.07 3.96
C LEU A 134 0.71 -7.85 2.45
N ILE A 135 1.64 -8.26 1.59
CA ILE A 135 1.45 -8.22 0.13
C ILE A 135 0.34 -9.18 -0.30
N GLU A 136 0.32 -10.41 0.25
CA GLU A 136 -0.73 -11.39 0.00
C GLU A 136 -2.10 -10.89 0.44
N LEU A 137 -2.21 -10.34 1.67
CA LEU A 137 -3.43 -9.72 2.18
C LEU A 137 -3.91 -8.59 1.29
N THR A 138 -3.01 -7.66 0.93
CA THR A 138 -3.38 -6.51 0.10
C THR A 138 -3.89 -6.96 -1.27
N SER A 139 -3.22 -7.93 -1.89
CA SER A 139 -3.64 -8.45 -3.21
C SER A 139 -4.98 -9.19 -3.15
N SER A 140 -5.22 -9.95 -2.08
CA SER A 140 -6.47 -10.68 -1.85
C SER A 140 -7.60 -9.70 -1.57
N TYR A 141 -7.39 -8.73 -0.69
CA TYR A 141 -8.35 -7.66 -0.38
C TYR A 141 -8.73 -6.88 -1.64
N CYS A 142 -7.76 -6.48 -2.46
CA CYS A 142 -8.05 -5.79 -3.72
C CYS A 142 -8.89 -6.67 -4.66
N THR A 143 -8.64 -7.98 -4.68
CA THR A 143 -9.36 -8.92 -5.54
C THR A 143 -10.80 -9.13 -5.08
N GLU A 144 -11.01 -9.22 -3.78
CA GLU A 144 -12.29 -9.52 -3.16
C GLU A 144 -13.17 -8.27 -3.05
N GLN A 145 -12.60 -7.17 -2.56
CA GLN A 145 -13.35 -5.96 -2.19
C GLN A 145 -13.25 -4.82 -3.20
N LEU A 146 -12.13 -4.70 -3.91
CA LEU A 146 -11.89 -3.55 -4.81
C LEU A 146 -12.03 -3.86 -6.30
N ARG A 147 -11.99 -5.14 -6.70
CA ARG A 147 -11.89 -5.53 -8.11
C ARG A 147 -13.00 -4.93 -8.98
N SER A 148 -14.25 -5.00 -8.51
CA SER A 148 -15.41 -4.45 -9.23
C SER A 148 -15.24 -2.94 -9.46
N TRP A 149 -14.87 -2.21 -8.40
CA TRP A 149 -14.66 -0.76 -8.44
C TRP A 149 -13.46 -0.39 -9.33
N ILE A 150 -12.31 -1.03 -9.14
CA ILE A 150 -11.10 -0.76 -9.93
C ILE A 150 -11.37 -1.00 -11.42
N THR A 151 -12.06 -2.10 -11.75
CA THR A 151 -12.37 -2.44 -13.14
C THR A 151 -13.34 -1.42 -13.76
N SER A 152 -14.38 -1.01 -13.03
CA SER A 152 -15.33 0.00 -13.53
C SER A 152 -14.72 1.40 -13.68
N HIS A 153 -13.61 1.66 -12.99
CA HIS A 153 -12.86 2.92 -13.06
C HIS A 153 -11.63 2.85 -13.97
N GLY A 154 -11.60 1.93 -14.95
CA GLY A 154 -10.54 1.85 -15.97
C GLY A 154 -9.33 1.00 -15.59
N GLY A 155 -9.44 0.19 -14.54
CA GLY A 155 -8.39 -0.70 -14.06
C GLY A 155 -7.22 0.04 -13.41
N TRP A 156 -6.16 -0.69 -13.08
CA TRP A 156 -4.95 -0.10 -12.47
C TRP A 156 -4.28 0.98 -13.33
N SER A 157 -4.40 0.89 -14.66
CA SER A 157 -3.88 1.93 -15.57
C SER A 157 -4.58 3.28 -15.39
N ALA A 158 -5.79 3.32 -14.83
CA ALA A 158 -6.50 4.56 -14.58
C ALA A 158 -5.84 5.45 -13.52
N LEU A 159 -5.02 4.86 -12.64
CA LEU A 159 -4.23 5.61 -11.68
C LEU A 159 -3.31 6.63 -12.37
N LEU A 160 -2.78 6.31 -13.55
CA LEU A 160 -1.94 7.24 -14.30
C LEU A 160 -2.70 8.51 -14.69
N TYR A 161 -3.97 8.40 -15.10
CA TYR A 161 -4.79 9.58 -15.42
C TYR A 161 -5.26 10.33 -14.17
N PHE A 162 -5.48 9.62 -13.06
CA PHE A 162 -5.82 10.26 -11.78
C PHE A 162 -4.73 11.25 -11.34
N VAL A 163 -3.46 10.96 -11.58
CA VAL A 163 -2.36 11.88 -11.26
C VAL A 163 -2.31 13.06 -12.21
N HIS A 164 -2.44 12.82 -13.51
CA HIS A 164 -2.25 13.84 -14.56
C HIS A 164 -3.50 14.66 -14.89
N SER A 165 -4.64 14.40 -14.27
CA SER A 165 -5.83 15.24 -14.45
C SER A 165 -5.57 16.63 -13.85
N GLU A 166 -5.63 17.69 -14.65
CA GLU A 166 -5.36 19.05 -14.15
C GLU A 166 -6.38 19.49 -13.10
N PRO A 167 -5.98 20.29 -12.09
CA PRO A 167 -6.93 20.99 -11.25
C PRO A 167 -7.49 22.18 -12.04
N ILE A 168 -8.76 22.49 -11.83
CA ILE A 168 -9.38 23.64 -12.49
C ILE A 168 -8.79 24.98 -11.98
N GLU A 169 -8.05 25.00 -10.85
CA GLU A 169 -7.41 26.21 -10.34
C GLU A 169 -6.00 25.97 -9.72
N ASP A 170 -5.23 27.06 -9.76
CA ASP A 170 -3.80 27.29 -9.60
C ASP A 170 -2.97 26.46 -8.59
N ASN A 171 -1.69 26.28 -8.95
CA ASN A 171 -0.57 25.65 -8.22
C ASN A 171 -0.37 24.12 -8.45
N SER A 172 0.36 23.79 -9.51
CA SER A 172 0.63 22.43 -10.01
C SER A 172 1.25 21.45 -9.00
N ALA A 173 2.06 21.94 -8.05
CA ALA A 173 2.64 21.11 -6.99
C ALA A 173 1.68 20.80 -5.83
N LEU A 174 0.54 21.51 -5.72
CA LEU A 174 -0.52 21.19 -4.75
C LEU A 174 -1.61 20.31 -5.35
N CYS A 175 -1.61 20.11 -6.67
CA CYS A 175 -2.67 19.42 -7.41
C CYS A 175 -2.85 17.96 -7.02
N VAL A 176 -1.75 17.22 -7.04
CA VAL A 176 -1.76 15.78 -6.74
C VAL A 176 -2.11 15.56 -5.26
N LEU A 177 -1.64 16.47 -4.41
CA LEU A 177 -1.85 16.42 -2.98
C LEU A 177 -3.28 16.70 -2.55
N TRP A 178 -4.00 17.69 -3.10
CA TRP A 178 -5.40 17.89 -2.67
C TRP A 178 -6.28 16.68 -3.01
N LYS A 179 -5.98 15.97 -4.12
CA LYS A 179 -6.72 14.77 -4.53
C LYS A 179 -6.62 13.63 -3.53
N ILE A 180 -5.49 13.55 -2.82
CA ILE A 180 -5.23 12.52 -1.82
C ILE A 180 -5.26 13.06 -0.39
N ARG A 181 -5.38 14.38 -0.18
CA ARG A 181 -5.34 15.03 1.15
C ARG A 181 -6.46 14.53 2.05
N ASP A 182 -7.68 14.48 1.55
CA ASP A 182 -8.83 14.09 2.36
C ASP A 182 -8.80 12.58 2.63
N ALA A 183 -8.31 11.79 1.67
CA ALA A 183 -7.99 10.38 1.87
C ALA A 183 -6.88 10.19 2.91
N PHE A 184 -5.86 11.04 2.89
CA PHE A 184 -4.72 11.03 3.79
C PHE A 184 -5.11 11.38 5.23
N VAL A 185 -5.87 12.45 5.44
CA VAL A 185 -6.42 12.80 6.76
C VAL A 185 -7.31 11.67 7.28
N SER A 186 -8.11 11.06 6.40
CA SER A 186 -8.90 9.88 6.77
C SER A 186 -8.01 8.72 7.20
N VAL A 187 -6.95 8.38 6.46
CA VAL A 187 -6.03 7.29 6.83
C VAL A 187 -5.37 7.58 8.16
N VAL A 188 -4.79 8.77 8.34
CA VAL A 188 -4.13 9.12 9.61
C VAL A 188 -5.12 9.02 10.77
N ASN A 189 -6.32 9.59 10.64
CA ASN A 189 -7.33 9.56 11.69
C ASN A 189 -7.85 8.14 11.98
N THR A 190 -8.18 7.36 10.95
CA THR A 190 -8.65 5.97 11.12
C THR A 190 -7.55 5.10 11.74
N THR A 191 -6.32 5.26 11.27
CA THR A 191 -5.14 4.57 11.83
C THR A 191 -4.96 4.95 13.31
N CYS A 192 -5.04 6.24 13.66
CA CYS A 192 -5.00 6.70 15.07
C CYS A 192 -6.10 6.06 15.92
N GLN A 193 -7.35 6.10 15.46
CA GLN A 193 -8.51 5.58 16.19
C GLN A 193 -8.40 4.09 16.44
N ILE A 194 -8.00 3.32 15.41
CA ILE A 194 -7.74 1.89 15.56
C ILE A 194 -6.64 1.67 16.59
N PHE A 195 -5.55 2.44 16.55
CA PHE A 195 -4.48 2.30 17.56
C PHE A 195 -4.89 2.67 18.97
N GLU A 196 -5.57 3.80 19.17
CA GLU A 196 -6.11 4.19 20.48
C GLU A 196 -7.00 3.07 21.05
N SER A 197 -7.89 2.52 20.21
CA SER A 197 -8.76 1.43 20.61
C SER A 197 -8.03 0.14 20.95
N LEU A 198 -6.89 -0.16 20.30
CA LEU A 198 -6.09 -1.35 20.57
C LEU A 198 -5.16 -1.17 21.79
N THR A 199 -4.74 0.06 22.10
CA THR A 199 -3.93 0.38 23.30
C THR A 199 -4.75 0.40 24.59
N ASP A 200 -6.06 0.64 24.51
CA ASP A 200 -6.96 0.58 25.68
C ASP A 200 -7.18 -0.85 26.22
N PHE A 201 -6.67 -1.87 25.52
CA PHE A 201 -6.71 -3.28 25.93
C PHE A 201 -5.37 -3.84 26.44
N ALA A 202 -4.32 -2.99 26.60
CA ALA A 202 -3.00 -3.38 27.12
C ALA A 202 -2.79 -2.91 28.57
#